data_AF-A0A8J4QCE0-F1
#
_entry.id   AF-A0A8J4QCE0-F1
#
_cell.length_a   1.000
_cell.length_b   1.000
_cell.length_c   1.000
_cell.angle_alpha   90.00
_cell.angle_beta   90.00
_cell.angle_gamma   90.00
#
_symmetry.space_group_name_H-M   'P 1'
#
loop_
_entity.id
_entity.type
_entity.pdbx_description
1 polymer ?
#
loop_
_entity_poly.entity_id
_entity_poly.type
_entity_poly.pdbx_seq_one_letter_code
_entity_poly.pdbx_strand_id
1 'polypeptide(L)'
;MEAILLYLFLILLSFLIAFKLIFKTRTTQPKHLPPSPSSLPIIAVEECFTRNDIVLANRPPFLLGKHVAYNNTTLVQSPYGDHWRNLRRISTLEIFSDNRLNKFLGIRRDEIKHLL
;
A
#
# COMPACT_ATOMS: atom_id res chain seq x y z
N MET A 1 -10.79 37.77 18.58
CA MET A 1 -11.55 36.99 17.58
C MET A 1 -10.78 36.87 16.27
N GLU A 2 -10.25 37.98 15.74
CA GLU A 2 -9.40 38.00 14.52
C GLU A 2 -8.24 36.99 14.51
N ALA A 3 -7.43 36.92 15.58
CA ALA A 3 -6.30 35.99 15.64
C ALA A 3 -6.70 34.50 15.56
N ILE A 4 -7.87 34.15 16.12
CA ILE A 4 -8.40 32.78 16.09
C ILE A 4 -8.90 32.45 14.68
N LEU A 5 -9.58 33.39 14.02
CA LEU A 5 -10.04 33.23 12.63
C LEU A 5 -8.87 33.06 11.67
N LEU A 6 -7.81 33.86 11.84
CA LEU A 6 -6.58 33.73 11.05
C LEU A 6 -5.91 32.37 11.27
N TYR A 7 -5.85 31.89 12.52
CA TYR A 7 -5.27 30.58 12.83
C TYR A 7 -6.06 29.41 12.21
N LEU A 8 -7.38 29.43 12.28
CA LEU A 8 -8.24 28.43 11.64
C LEU A 8 -8.13 28.46 10.11
N PHE A 9 -8.03 29.65 9.52
CA PHE A 9 -7.81 29.81 8.08
C PHE A 9 -6.47 29.22 7.64
N LEU A 10 -5.39 29.47 8.39
CA LEU A 10 -4.07 28.90 8.10
C LEU A 10 -4.04 27.37 8.24
N ILE A 11 -4.76 26.80 9.21
CA ILE A 11 -4.93 25.34 9.34
C ILE A 11 -5.72 24.76 8.16
N LEU A 12 -6.82 25.41 7.76
CA LEU A 12 -7.61 24.97 6.60
C LEU A 12 -6.76 25.01 5.32
N LEU A 13 -6.00 26.09 5.12
CA LEU A 13 -5.13 26.25 3.95
C LEU A 13 -4.02 25.19 3.92
N SER A 14 -3.38 24.91 5.06
CA SER A 14 -2.36 23.87 5.16
C SER A 14 -2.95 22.47 4.91
N PHE A 15 -4.17 22.21 5.40
CA PHE A 15 -4.90 20.96 5.14
C PHE A 15 -5.25 20.81 3.65
N LEU A 16 -5.74 21.87 2.99
CA LEU A 16 -6.05 21.87 1.56
C LEU A 16 -4.80 21.68 0.70
N ILE A 17 -3.67 22.27 1.09
CA ILE A 17 -2.38 22.07 0.41
C ILE A 17 -1.90 20.63 0.59
N ALA A 18 -1.96 20.09 1.82
CA ALA A 18 -1.61 18.70 2.10
C ALA A 18 -2.50 17.72 1.34
N PHE A 19 -3.82 17.95 1.33
CA PHE A 19 -4.78 17.19 0.54
C PHE A 19 -4.42 17.26 -0.95
N LYS A 20 -4.21 18.45 -1.51
CA LYS A 20 -3.84 18.59 -2.92
C LYS A 20 -2.51 17.90 -3.24
N LEU A 21 -1.53 17.88 -2.34
CA LEU A 21 -0.27 17.14 -2.53
C LEU A 21 -0.48 15.62 -2.50
N ILE A 22 -1.26 15.11 -1.54
CA ILE A 22 -1.63 13.68 -1.42
C ILE A 22 -2.44 13.19 -2.63
N PHE A 23 -3.32 14.04 -3.17
CA PHE A 23 -4.15 13.69 -4.32
C PHE A 23 -3.46 13.97 -5.67
N LYS A 24 -2.55 14.95 -5.77
CA LYS A 24 -1.79 15.23 -7.00
C LYS A 24 -0.79 14.11 -7.33
N THR A 25 -0.33 13.36 -6.34
CA THR A 25 0.45 12.12 -6.56
C THR A 25 -0.38 10.96 -7.11
N ARG A 26 -1.71 11.10 -7.25
CA ARG A 26 -2.58 10.06 -7.85
C ARG A 26 -2.67 10.10 -9.38
N THR A 27 -2.07 11.06 -10.08
CA THR A 27 -2.36 11.24 -11.52
C THR A 27 -1.11 11.33 -12.40
N THR A 28 -0.43 10.19 -12.56
CA THR A 28 0.09 9.78 -13.87
C THR A 28 -0.26 8.31 -14.08
N GLN A 29 -1.56 8.04 -14.10
CA GLN A 29 -2.09 6.83 -14.72
C GLN A 29 -1.92 6.99 -16.25
N PRO A 30 -1.30 6.04 -16.96
CA PRO A 30 -1.28 6.05 -18.42
C PRO A 30 -2.74 6.02 -18.92
N LYS A 31 -3.13 7.02 -19.71
CA LYS A 31 -4.51 7.25 -20.19
C LYS A 31 -4.94 6.31 -21.34
N HIS A 32 -4.32 5.15 -21.44
CA HIS A 32 -4.62 4.14 -22.45
C HIS A 32 -4.78 2.78 -21.76
N LEU A 33 -5.77 2.70 -20.88
CA LEU A 33 -6.25 1.42 -20.40
C LEU A 33 -7.22 0.88 -21.45
N PRO A 34 -7.06 -0.38 -21.90
CA PRO A 34 -8.00 -0.97 -22.85
C PRO A 34 -9.42 -0.97 -22.25
N PRO A 35 -10.47 -0.83 -23.08
CA PRO A 35 -11.85 -0.94 -22.61
C PRO A 35 -12.04 -2.31 -21.95
N SER A 36 -12.59 -2.31 -20.73
CA SER A 36 -12.83 -3.54 -19.97
C SER A 36 -13.77 -4.47 -20.73
N PRO A 37 -13.37 -5.70 -21.10
CA PRO A 37 -14.32 -6.66 -21.61
C PRO A 37 -15.28 -7.06 -20.48
N SER A 38 -16.58 -7.07 -20.78
CA SER A 38 -17.67 -7.46 -19.88
C SER A 38 -17.68 -8.96 -19.54
N SER A 39 -16.73 -9.72 -20.09
CA SER A 39 -16.50 -11.12 -19.83
C SER A 39 -15.00 -11.34 -19.55
N LEU A 40 -14.71 -12.25 -18.62
CA LEU A 40 -13.42 -12.92 -18.39
C LEU A 40 -12.46 -12.25 -17.38
N PRO A 41 -12.74 -12.38 -16.07
CA PRO A 41 -11.76 -12.08 -15.00
C PRO A 41 -10.40 -12.77 -15.21
N ILE A 42 -10.34 -13.88 -15.95
CA ILE A 42 -9.12 -14.63 -16.23
C ILE A 42 -8.14 -13.82 -17.09
N ILE A 43 -8.61 -13.16 -18.16
CA ILE A 43 -7.75 -12.38 -19.06
C ILE A 43 -7.18 -11.16 -18.33
N ALA A 44 -8.02 -10.49 -17.52
CA ALA A 44 -7.58 -9.35 -16.73
C ALA A 44 -6.56 -9.75 -15.66
N VAL A 45 -6.75 -10.90 -15.00
CA VAL A 45 -5.78 -11.44 -14.02
C VAL A 45 -4.47 -11.80 -14.71
N GLU A 46 -4.54 -12.47 -15.86
CA GLU A 46 -3.35 -12.81 -16.65
C GLU A 46 -2.58 -11.55 -17.03
N GLU A 47 -3.23 -10.54 -17.62
CA GLU A 47 -2.56 -9.30 -18.01
C GLU A 47 -1.98 -8.54 -16.81
N CYS A 48 -2.71 -8.47 -15.69
CA CYS A 48 -2.24 -7.83 -14.47
C CYS A 48 -1.03 -8.52 -13.83
N PHE A 49 -1.02 -9.86 -13.79
CA PHE A 49 -0.03 -10.63 -13.03
C PHE A 49 1.04 -11.29 -13.90
N THR A 50 1.00 -11.11 -15.23
CA THR A 50 2.09 -11.54 -16.14
C THR A 50 2.77 -10.36 -16.80
N ARG A 51 2.01 -9.47 -17.47
CA ARG A 51 2.56 -8.38 -18.27
C ARG A 51 2.82 -7.11 -17.45
N ASN A 52 1.96 -6.84 -16.48
CA ASN A 52 1.97 -5.61 -15.69
C ASN A 52 2.26 -5.84 -14.20
N ASP A 53 2.75 -7.03 -13.84
CA ASP A 53 2.96 -7.46 -12.46
C ASP A 53 3.94 -6.55 -11.71
N ILE A 54 5.04 -6.15 -12.35
CA ILE A 54 6.05 -5.24 -11.79
C ILE A 54 5.46 -3.86 -11.57
N VAL A 55 4.71 -3.34 -12.55
CA VAL A 55 4.12 -1.99 -12.48
C VAL A 55 3.10 -1.91 -11.35
N LEU A 56 2.29 -2.95 -11.17
CA LEU A 56 1.31 -3.05 -10.09
C LEU A 56 1.95 -3.35 -8.73
N ALA A 57 3.03 -4.13 -8.71
CA ALA A 57 3.80 -4.41 -7.49
C ALA A 57 4.66 -3.22 -7.06
N ASN A 58 4.94 -2.26 -7.95
CA ASN A 58 5.79 -1.13 -7.63
C ASN A 58 5.15 -0.22 -6.56
N ARG A 59 6.00 0.39 -5.74
CA ARG A 59 5.63 1.34 -4.68
C ARG A 59 6.44 2.61 -4.90
N PRO A 60 5.86 3.67 -5.50
CA PRO A 60 6.59 4.91 -5.71
C PRO A 60 6.93 5.53 -4.34
N PRO A 61 8.11 6.15 -4.19
CA PRO A 61 8.53 6.72 -2.92
C PRO A 61 7.63 7.91 -2.54
N PHE A 62 7.03 7.84 -1.36
CA PHE A 62 6.24 8.94 -0.79
C PHE A 62 7.01 9.64 0.33
N LEU A 63 6.67 10.91 0.61
CA LEU A 63 7.20 11.64 1.77
C LEU A 63 6.93 10.89 3.08
N LEU A 64 5.75 10.27 3.19
CA LEU A 64 5.41 9.42 4.32
C LEU A 64 6.40 8.27 4.47
N GLY A 65 6.71 7.57 3.37
CA GLY A 65 7.63 6.45 3.45
C GLY A 65 9.08 6.89 3.70
N LYS A 66 9.45 8.13 3.38
CA LYS A 66 10.72 8.73 3.79
C LYS A 66 10.86 8.81 5.31
N HIS A 67 9.83 9.33 5.98
CA HIS A 67 9.88 9.64 7.42
C HIS A 67 9.37 8.52 8.32
N VAL A 68 8.39 7.74 7.87
CA VAL A 68 7.73 6.68 8.65
C VAL A 68 8.25 5.29 8.27
N ALA A 69 8.58 5.07 7.00
CA ALA A 69 9.01 3.76 6.50
C ALA A 69 10.53 3.66 6.28
N TYR A 70 11.30 4.35 7.12
CA TYR A 70 12.76 4.32 7.10
C TYR A 70 13.33 4.50 5.69
N ASN A 71 13.01 5.62 5.05
CA ASN A 71 13.40 5.88 3.66
C ASN A 71 12.88 4.87 2.63
N ASN A 72 11.63 4.43 2.76
CA ASN A 72 10.99 3.41 1.90
C ASN A 72 11.76 2.07 1.88
N THR A 73 12.28 1.61 3.02
CA THR A 73 13.00 0.33 3.09
C THR A 73 12.17 -0.80 3.69
N THR A 74 10.98 -0.49 4.22
CA THR A 74 10.08 -1.50 4.78
C THR A 74 9.41 -2.34 3.71
N LEU A 75 8.97 -3.55 4.06
CA LEU A 75 8.27 -4.49 3.17
C LEU A 75 7.06 -3.84 2.45
N VAL A 76 6.35 -2.94 3.12
CA VAL A 76 5.11 -2.32 2.62
C VAL A 76 5.39 -1.19 1.62
N GLN A 77 6.46 -0.43 1.84
CA GLN A 77 6.74 0.82 1.11
C GLN A 77 7.93 0.73 0.16
N SER A 78 8.73 -0.34 0.21
CA SER A 78 9.89 -0.48 -0.67
C SER A 78 9.48 -0.54 -2.14
N PRO A 79 10.17 0.21 -3.02
CA PRO A 79 9.97 0.08 -4.45
C PRO A 79 10.30 -1.34 -4.91
N TYR A 80 9.71 -1.74 -6.02
CA TYR A 80 9.97 -3.07 -6.58
C TYR A 80 11.44 -3.19 -6.99
N GLY A 81 12.09 -4.25 -6.55
CA GLY A 81 13.52 -4.50 -6.77
C GLY A 81 14.01 -5.65 -5.91
N ASP A 82 15.32 -5.90 -5.91
CA ASP A 82 15.93 -7.01 -5.19
C ASP A 82 15.66 -6.95 -3.68
N HIS A 83 15.76 -5.76 -3.09
CA HIS A 83 15.48 -5.55 -1.67
C HIS A 83 14.05 -5.98 -1.31
N TRP A 84 13.05 -5.50 -2.04
CA TRP A 84 11.66 -5.87 -1.82
C TRP A 84 11.41 -7.37 -2.06
N ARG A 85 12.00 -7.96 -3.11
CA ARG A 85 11.88 -9.40 -3.39
C ARG A 85 12.45 -10.25 -2.25
N ASN A 86 13.60 -9.85 -1.69
CA ASN A 86 14.20 -10.53 -0.56
C ASN A 86 13.33 -10.42 0.70
N LEU A 87 12.85 -9.23 1.02
CA LEU A 87 11.93 -9.02 2.15
C LEU A 87 10.66 -9.84 2.01
N ARG A 88 10.08 -9.90 0.80
CA ARG A 88 8.89 -10.71 0.51
C ARG A 88 9.19 -12.20 0.74
N ARG A 89 10.32 -12.69 0.23
CA ARG A 89 10.74 -14.09 0.42
C ARG A 89 10.88 -14.45 1.91
N ILE A 90 11.61 -13.65 2.67
CA ILE A 90 11.81 -13.87 4.11
C ILE A 90 10.46 -13.86 4.85
N SER A 91 9.62 -12.87 4.55
CA SER A 91 8.29 -12.75 5.19
C SER A 91 7.41 -13.96 4.90
N THR A 92 7.39 -14.44 3.65
CA THR A 92 6.61 -15.63 3.27
C THR A 92 7.11 -16.89 3.96
N LEU A 93 8.42 -17.08 4.09
CA LEU A 93 8.98 -18.29 4.70
C LEU A 93 8.88 -18.28 6.24
N GLU A 94 9.16 -17.15 6.87
CA GLU A 94 9.31 -17.09 8.33
C GLU A 94 8.00 -16.71 9.04
N ILE A 95 7.20 -15.82 8.45
CA ILE A 95 6.00 -15.25 9.10
C ILE A 95 4.74 -15.95 8.59
N PHE A 96 4.62 -16.05 7.26
CA PHE A 96 3.40 -16.51 6.61
C PHE A 96 3.45 -17.97 6.12
N SER A 97 4.42 -18.77 6.57
CA SER A 97 4.46 -20.18 6.22
C SER A 97 3.38 -20.97 6.95
N ASP A 98 2.88 -22.03 6.30
CA ASP A 98 1.83 -22.89 6.86
C ASP A 98 2.20 -23.43 8.23
N ASN A 99 3.46 -23.85 8.41
CA ASN A 99 3.97 -24.31 9.70
C ASN A 99 3.88 -23.21 10.77
N ARG A 100 4.26 -21.97 10.43
CA ARG A 100 4.19 -20.85 11.38
C ARG A 100 2.75 -20.51 11.74
N LEU A 101 1.86 -20.49 10.76
CA LEU A 101 0.43 -20.20 10.93
C LEU A 101 -0.29 -21.28 11.74
N ASN A 102 0.07 -22.55 11.55
CA ASN A 102 -0.46 -23.68 12.31
C ASN A 102 0.00 -23.65 13.77
N LYS A 103 1.25 -23.26 14.04
CA LYS A 103 1.74 -23.06 15.42
C LYS A 103 0.95 -21.98 16.17
N PHE A 104 0.47 -20.94 15.48
CA PHE A 104 -0.34 -19.86 16.08
C PHE A 104 -1.85 -20.11 16.02
N LEU A 105 -2.30 -21.27 15.53
CA LEU A 105 -3.72 -21.55 15.34
C LEU A 105 -4.48 -21.62 16.68
N GLY A 106 -3.87 -22.21 17.71
CA GLY A 106 -4.47 -22.30 19.05
C GLY A 106 -4.75 -20.91 19.65
N ILE A 107 -3.72 -20.07 19.72
CA ILE A 107 -3.83 -18.69 20.22
C ILE A 107 -4.90 -17.92 19.45
N ARG A 108 -4.92 -17.98 18.11
CA ARG A 108 -5.97 -17.30 17.33
C ARG A 108 -7.38 -17.78 17.65
N ARG A 109 -7.56 -19.08 17.88
CA ARG A 109 -8.86 -19.65 18.26
C ARG A 109 -9.28 -19.16 19.64
N ASP A 110 -8.35 -19.11 20.59
CA ASP A 110 -8.62 -18.63 21.94
C ASP A 110 -8.99 -17.15 21.91
N GLU A 111 -8.22 -16.29 21.24
CA GLU A 111 -8.54 -14.85 21.08
C GLU A 111 -9.92 -14.63 20.45
N ILE A 112 -10.26 -15.38 19.40
CA ILE A 112 -11.60 -15.30 18.77
C ILE A 112 -12.70 -15.64 19.78
N LYS A 113 -12.49 -16.63 20.66
CA LYS A 113 -13.46 -16.99 21.70
C LYS A 113 -13.59 -15.92 22.78
N HIS A 114 -12.55 -15.15 23.07
CA HIS A 114 -12.62 -14.05 24.04
C HIS A 114 -13.30 -12.80 23.48
N LEU A 115 -13.27 -12.62 22.15
CA LEU A 115 -13.89 -11.48 21.46
C LEU A 115 -15.38 -11.69 21.12
N LEU A 116 -15.87 -12.94 21.19
CA LEU A 116 -17.26 -13.33 20.96
C LEU A 116 -18.00 -13.55 22.28
#